data_AF-A0A2A4RDS6-F1
#
_entry.id   AF-A0A2A4RDS6-F1
#
_cell.length_a   1.000
_cell.length_b   1.000
_cell.length_c   1.000
_cell.angle_alpha   90.00
_cell.angle_beta   90.00
_cell.angle_gamma   90.00
#
_symmetry.space_group_name_H-M   'P 1'
#
loop_
_entity.id
_entity.type
_entity.pdbx_description
1 polymer ?
#
loop_
_entity_poly.entity_id
_entity_poly.type
_entity_poly.pdbx_seq_one_letter_code
_entity_poly.pdbx_strand_id
1 'polypeptide(L)'
;MISHTENLGVHIAGLSQESRASHNERILQTQIVRLITGSGFSNVAGIAMAIIWVGLIWKDLPHEVLSVWLGVMLLLFVYRSVVHYYKLYADENKLSVDEFVVRRWYLVSVFLSGAGWGVTSTLMFPYNELHQIVLAFILVGVSASGVAYSSVAWVYYGYVGCVLLPLMIRFFYTGGEIYNALSAMTGFFLIVMVMAVHRMYKSSVAELELSYTNETLIGGLTEASASLEKLNHDLKGEIEHGKKIGVELKAAKENAEQMSQAKGEFLANMSHEIRTPMNGVIGTLQLLEDTKLSSEQKEFVDTAHKSADALLAILNDILDLSKIEAGKLHFENIAFDLRVIIKDVVTLYSLKAEQQGVVLKQEIESTLPVYLMGDPTRVRQVIVNLVSNALKFTQQGEVTIKVNVVDVAT
;
A
#
# COMPACT_ATOMS: atom_id res chain seq x y z
N MET A 1 -1.74 5.01 -22.49
CA MET A 1 -1.02 4.93 -21.21
C MET A 1 -0.17 6.18 -20.93
N ILE A 2 0.47 6.78 -21.94
CA ILE A 2 1.32 8.00 -21.77
C ILE A 2 0.49 9.29 -21.54
N SER A 3 -0.70 9.41 -22.13
CA SER A 3 -1.58 10.59 -21.92
C SER A 3 -2.27 10.64 -20.55
N HIS A 4 -2.32 9.51 -19.82
CA HIS A 4 -2.93 9.45 -18.49
C HIS A 4 -1.94 9.85 -17.39
N THR A 5 -0.64 9.64 -17.61
CA THR A 5 0.43 10.04 -16.69
C THR A 5 0.73 11.54 -16.74
N GLU A 6 0.61 12.19 -17.91
CA GLU A 6 0.73 13.65 -18.03
C GLU A 6 -0.42 14.38 -17.33
N ASN A 7 -1.64 13.87 -17.46
CA ASN A 7 -2.82 14.47 -16.82
C ASN A 7 -2.79 14.32 -15.29
N LEU A 8 -2.20 13.23 -14.77
CA LEU A 8 -1.94 13.05 -13.34
C LEU A 8 -0.89 14.05 -12.82
N GLY A 9 0.19 14.28 -13.58
CA GLY A 9 1.26 15.21 -13.20
C GLY A 9 0.79 16.67 -13.11
N VAL A 10 -0.07 17.11 -14.03
CA VAL A 10 -0.66 18.45 -14.01
C VAL A 10 -1.68 18.60 -12.86
N HIS A 11 -2.45 17.56 -12.56
CA HIS A 11 -3.43 17.58 -11.47
C HIS A 11 -2.76 17.58 -10.08
N ILE A 12 -1.67 16.82 -9.90
CA ILE A 12 -0.86 16.80 -8.66
C ILE A 12 -0.11 18.13 -8.48
N ALA A 13 0.40 18.74 -9.56
CA ALA A 13 1.03 20.06 -9.50
C ALA A 13 0.03 21.17 -9.12
N GLY A 14 -1.20 21.13 -9.65
CA GLY A 14 -2.29 22.05 -9.29
C GLY A 14 -2.71 21.94 -7.82
N LEU A 15 -2.89 20.70 -7.32
CA LEU A 15 -3.18 20.44 -5.90
C LEU A 15 -2.06 20.92 -4.97
N SER A 16 -0.80 20.86 -5.41
CA SER A 16 0.34 21.36 -4.63
C SER A 16 0.39 22.89 -4.54
N GLN A 17 -0.03 23.62 -5.59
CA GLN A 17 -0.07 25.08 -5.56
C GLN A 17 -1.24 25.61 -4.74
N GLU A 18 -2.41 24.99 -4.86
CA GLU A 18 -3.60 25.33 -4.08
C GLU A 18 -3.38 25.03 -2.57
N SER A 19 -2.72 23.92 -2.27
CA SER A 19 -2.26 23.58 -0.91
C SER A 19 -1.26 24.61 -0.36
N ARG A 20 -0.30 25.08 -1.17
CA ARG A 20 0.68 26.11 -0.77
C ARG A 20 0.03 27.48 -0.54
N ALA A 21 -0.93 27.89 -1.37
CA ALA A 21 -1.65 29.14 -1.21
C ALA A 21 -2.46 29.14 0.10
N SER A 22 -3.20 28.05 0.36
CA SER A 22 -3.92 27.83 1.61
C SER A 22 -2.99 27.77 2.83
N HIS A 23 -1.82 27.16 2.69
CA HIS A 23 -0.81 27.08 3.74
C HIS A 23 -0.23 28.46 4.12
N ASN A 24 0.13 29.28 3.13
CA ASN A 24 0.63 30.63 3.37
C ASN A 24 -0.43 31.52 4.02
N GLU A 25 -1.69 31.39 3.62
CA GLU A 25 -2.80 32.11 4.24
C GLU A 25 -2.97 31.71 5.71
N ARG A 26 -2.94 30.41 6.03
CA ARG A 26 -2.99 29.92 7.41
C ARG A 26 -1.85 30.44 8.27
N ILE A 27 -0.61 30.47 7.76
CA ILE A 27 0.54 31.03 8.47
C ILE A 27 0.29 32.50 8.80
N LEU A 28 -0.15 33.30 7.82
CA LEU A 28 -0.43 34.72 8.02
C LEU A 28 -1.53 34.94 9.06
N GLN A 29 -2.61 34.14 9.03
CA GLN A 29 -3.67 34.22 10.02
C GLN A 29 -3.14 33.91 11.43
N THR A 30 -2.29 32.89 11.58
CA THR A 30 -1.68 32.53 12.87
C THR A 30 -0.73 33.62 13.38
N GLN A 31 0.02 34.26 12.49
CA GLN A 31 0.90 35.38 12.84
C GLN A 31 0.15 36.60 13.38
N ILE A 32 -1.00 36.93 12.79
CA ILE A 32 -1.86 38.02 13.26
C ILE A 32 -2.46 37.68 14.63
N VAL A 33 -2.87 36.42 14.86
CA VAL A 33 -3.35 36.00 16.18
C VAL A 33 -2.24 36.10 17.23
N ARG A 34 -1.03 35.62 16.93
CA ARG A 34 0.15 35.77 17.80
C ARG A 34 0.48 37.24 18.08
N LEU A 35 0.27 38.13 17.11
CA LEU A 35 0.43 39.57 17.30
C LEU A 35 -0.54 40.10 18.36
N ILE A 36 -1.82 39.78 18.21
CA ILE A 36 -2.88 40.24 19.10
C ILE A 36 -2.67 39.68 20.51
N THR A 37 -2.38 38.38 20.64
CA THR A 37 -2.15 37.74 21.94
C THR A 37 -0.83 38.17 22.58
N GLY A 38 0.21 38.46 21.81
CA GLY A 38 1.49 38.97 22.33
C GLY A 38 1.46 40.44 22.76
N SER A 39 0.50 41.24 22.25
CA SER A 39 0.48 42.70 22.41
C SER A 39 0.06 43.24 23.78
N GLY A 40 -0.41 42.39 24.70
CA GLY A 40 -1.02 42.84 25.96
C GLY A 40 -0.09 43.74 26.78
N PHE A 41 1.18 43.34 26.93
CA PHE A 41 2.20 44.15 27.62
C PHE A 41 2.45 45.50 26.92
N SER A 42 2.58 45.50 25.58
CA SER A 42 2.79 46.71 24.79
C SER A 42 1.65 47.72 24.97
N ASN A 43 0.40 47.24 25.07
CA ASN A 43 -0.76 48.10 25.27
C ASN A 43 -0.74 48.77 26.65
N VAL A 44 -0.45 48.00 27.72
CA VAL A 44 -0.36 48.53 29.09
C VAL A 44 0.82 49.51 29.22
N ALA A 45 1.99 49.14 28.69
CA ALA A 45 3.15 50.01 28.66
C ALA A 45 2.88 51.31 27.90
N GLY A 46 2.16 51.23 26.77
CA GLY A 46 1.76 52.39 25.99
C GLY A 46 0.83 53.35 26.74
N ILE A 47 -0.16 52.82 27.47
CA ILE A 47 -1.04 53.62 28.34
C ILE A 47 -0.23 54.33 29.42
N ALA A 48 0.62 53.59 30.13
CA ALA A 48 1.44 54.14 31.21
C ALA A 48 2.37 55.24 30.69
N MET A 49 3.08 54.98 29.58
CA MET A 49 4.00 55.96 28.98
C MET A 49 3.27 57.20 28.46
N ALA A 50 2.06 57.07 27.90
CA ALA A 50 1.28 58.22 27.43
C ALA A 50 0.86 59.14 28.57
N ILE A 51 0.43 58.57 29.70
CA ILE A 51 0.06 59.31 30.91
C ILE A 51 1.30 60.00 31.50
N ILE A 52 2.41 59.27 31.62
CA ILE A 52 3.68 59.82 32.13
C ILE A 52 4.15 60.99 31.25
N TRP A 53 4.12 60.83 29.92
CA TRP A 53 4.53 61.86 28.99
C TRP A 53 3.71 63.14 29.15
N VAL A 54 2.37 63.02 29.13
CA VAL A 54 1.48 64.18 29.25
C VAL A 54 1.61 64.87 30.60
N GLY A 55 1.79 64.11 31.69
CA GLY A 55 2.05 64.68 33.02
C GLY A 55 3.34 65.48 33.09
N LEU A 56 4.39 65.04 32.39
CA LEU A 56 5.69 65.71 32.37
C LEU A 56 5.63 67.06 31.65
N ILE A 57 4.98 67.12 30.48
CA ILE A 57 4.90 68.34 29.65
C ILE A 57 3.63 69.17 29.90
N TRP A 58 2.87 68.88 30.95
CA TRP A 58 1.58 69.51 31.22
C TRP A 58 1.65 71.04 31.26
N LYS A 59 2.76 71.58 31.75
CA LYS A 59 2.99 73.03 31.88
C LYS A 59 3.62 73.67 30.64
N ASP A 60 4.11 72.87 29.70
CA ASP A 60 4.90 73.33 28.56
C ASP A 60 4.04 73.58 27.30
N LEU A 61 2.88 72.92 27.21
CA LEU A 61 2.00 72.97 26.04
C LEU A 61 0.53 73.24 26.42
N PRO A 62 -0.29 73.76 25.48
CA PRO A 62 -1.72 73.97 25.71
C PRO A 62 -2.42 72.68 26.13
N HIS A 63 -3.18 72.72 27.23
CA HIS A 63 -3.85 71.56 27.80
C HIS A 63 -4.85 70.91 26.82
N GLU A 64 -5.39 71.68 25.87
CA GLU A 64 -6.28 71.18 24.81
C GLU A 64 -5.57 70.17 23.90
N VAL A 65 -4.35 70.49 23.45
CA VAL A 65 -3.56 69.61 22.58
C VAL A 65 -3.18 68.33 23.32
N LEU A 66 -2.75 68.46 24.58
CA LEU A 66 -2.34 67.34 25.41
C LEU A 66 -3.51 66.39 25.74
N SER A 67 -4.68 66.94 26.08
CA SER A 67 -5.86 66.15 26.43
C SER A 67 -6.48 65.45 25.21
N VAL A 68 -6.53 66.11 24.05
CA VAL A 68 -6.98 65.48 22.80
C VAL A 68 -6.05 64.34 22.40
N TRP A 69 -4.73 64.57 22.41
CA TRP A 69 -3.76 63.51 22.08
C TRP A 69 -3.83 62.34 23.04
N LEU A 70 -3.90 62.60 24.36
CA LEU A 70 -4.02 61.56 25.37
C LEU A 70 -5.31 60.76 25.18
N GLY A 71 -6.43 61.44 24.94
CA GLY A 71 -7.72 60.79 24.69
C GLY A 71 -7.67 59.84 23.50
N VAL A 72 -7.10 60.28 22.37
CA VAL A 72 -6.94 59.43 21.17
C VAL A 72 -6.04 58.23 21.47
N MET A 73 -4.90 58.44 22.12
CA MET A 73 -3.97 57.36 22.46
C MET A 73 -4.61 56.33 23.41
N LEU A 74 -5.28 56.78 24.46
CA LEU A 74 -5.98 55.91 25.39
C LEU A 74 -7.09 55.11 24.69
N LEU A 75 -7.87 55.72 23.80
CA LEU A 75 -8.89 55.02 23.02
C LEU A 75 -8.28 53.89 22.16
N LEU A 76 -7.17 54.17 21.47
CA LEU A 76 -6.47 53.16 20.66
C LEU A 76 -5.92 52.00 21.50
N PHE A 77 -5.33 52.29 22.67
CA PHE A 77 -4.82 51.24 23.56
C PHE A 77 -5.94 50.46 24.25
N VAL A 78 -7.01 51.11 24.70
CA VAL A 78 -8.18 50.44 25.30
C VAL A 78 -8.84 49.52 24.28
N TYR A 79 -9.06 50.00 23.05
CA TYR A 79 -9.57 49.15 21.96
C TYR A 79 -8.71 47.89 21.78
N ARG A 80 -7.38 48.03 21.69
CA ARG A 80 -6.48 46.88 21.53
C ARG A 80 -6.46 45.97 22.75
N SER A 81 -6.52 46.50 23.97
CA SER A 81 -6.61 45.72 25.20
C SER A 81 -7.92 44.93 25.29
N VAL A 82 -9.03 45.50 24.84
CA VAL A 82 -10.33 44.82 24.75
C VAL A 82 -10.26 43.67 23.74
N VAL A 83 -9.74 43.92 22.53
CA VAL A 83 -9.57 42.86 21.52
C VAL A 83 -8.63 41.76 22.01
N HIS A 84 -7.51 42.11 22.65
CA HIS A 84 -6.59 41.16 23.27
C HIS A 84 -7.28 40.30 24.33
N TYR A 85 -8.04 40.93 25.25
CA TYR A 85 -8.77 40.23 26.31
C TYR A 85 -9.81 39.26 25.73
N TYR A 86 -10.61 39.71 24.75
CA TYR A 86 -11.58 38.84 24.08
C TYR A 86 -10.90 37.65 23.41
N LYS A 87 -9.75 37.82 22.74
CA LYS A 87 -9.10 36.70 22.05
C LYS A 87 -8.45 35.69 23.00
N LEU A 88 -8.10 36.10 24.22
CA LEU A 88 -7.45 35.24 25.23
C LEU A 88 -8.46 34.46 26.10
N TYR A 89 -9.66 35.02 26.30
CA TYR A 89 -10.69 34.48 27.21
C TYR A 89 -12.02 34.10 26.54
N ALA A 90 -12.27 34.48 25.30
CA ALA A 90 -13.43 33.99 24.57
C ALA A 90 -13.13 32.60 24.01
N ASP A 91 -13.95 31.63 24.43
CA ASP A 91 -14.15 30.33 23.79
C ASP A 91 -14.25 30.50 22.26
N GLU A 92 -13.66 29.59 21.47
CA GLU A 92 -13.48 29.71 20.01
C GLU A 92 -14.78 30.09 19.24
N ASN A 93 -15.96 29.87 19.84
CA ASN A 93 -17.28 30.10 19.27
C ASN A 93 -17.98 31.43 19.64
N LYS A 94 -17.36 32.38 20.37
CA LYS A 94 -18.09 33.56 20.91
C LYS A 94 -17.94 34.90 20.17
N LEU A 95 -17.04 35.04 19.20
CA LEU A 95 -17.03 36.25 18.35
C LEU A 95 -17.96 36.05 17.14
N SER A 96 -19.18 36.57 17.23
CA SER A 96 -20.08 36.74 16.07
C SER A 96 -19.67 37.91 15.17
N VAL A 97 -18.62 38.65 15.55
CA VAL A 97 -18.02 39.73 14.75
C VAL A 97 -17.06 39.10 13.77
N ASP A 98 -17.17 39.50 12.49
CA ASP A 98 -16.27 39.05 11.43
C ASP A 98 -14.80 39.21 11.87
N GLU A 99 -14.14 38.08 12.08
CA GLU A 99 -12.79 38.01 12.61
C GLU A 99 -11.80 38.73 11.69
N PHE A 100 -12.11 38.79 10.39
CA PHE A 100 -11.36 39.52 9.39
C PHE A 100 -11.41 41.04 9.63
N VAL A 101 -12.59 41.57 9.95
CA VAL A 101 -12.79 43.00 10.22
C VAL A 101 -12.06 43.43 11.48
N VAL A 102 -12.15 42.63 12.55
CA VAL A 102 -11.44 42.90 13.82
C VAL A 102 -9.93 42.90 13.62
N ARG A 103 -9.39 41.91 12.90
CA ARG A 103 -7.96 41.82 12.58
C ARG A 103 -7.48 43.05 11.81
N ARG A 104 -8.21 43.49 10.79
CA ARG A 104 -7.83 44.66 9.97
C ARG A 104 -7.81 45.95 10.79
N TRP A 105 -8.84 46.21 11.60
CA TRP A 105 -8.89 47.39 12.46
C TRP A 105 -7.84 47.35 13.57
N TYR A 106 -7.52 46.17 14.10
CA TYR A 106 -6.41 46.00 15.02
C TYR A 106 -5.09 46.45 14.38
N LEU A 107 -4.78 46.01 13.16
CA LEU A 107 -3.57 46.44 12.45
C LEU A 107 -3.54 47.95 12.23
N VAL A 108 -4.64 48.55 11.77
CA VAL A 108 -4.76 50.01 11.59
C VAL A 108 -4.49 50.76 12.90
N SER A 109 -5.01 50.27 14.03
CA SER A 109 -4.79 50.90 15.34
C SER A 109 -3.31 50.89 15.78
N VAL A 110 -2.54 49.86 15.39
CA VAL A 110 -1.09 49.80 15.63
C VAL A 110 -0.39 50.93 14.88
N PHE A 111 -0.68 51.10 13.58
CA PHE A 111 -0.14 52.20 12.77
C PHE A 111 -0.51 53.58 13.33
N LEU A 112 -1.78 53.78 13.69
CA LEU A 112 -2.25 55.03 14.28
C LEU A 112 -1.55 55.35 15.60
N SER A 113 -1.28 54.35 16.45
CA SER A 113 -0.53 54.56 17.69
C SER A 113 0.93 54.91 17.44
N GLY A 114 1.56 54.31 16.42
CA GLY A 114 2.92 54.67 16.01
C GLY A 114 2.98 56.10 15.48
N ALA A 115 2.03 56.51 14.65
CA ALA A 115 1.89 57.88 14.18
C ALA A 115 1.61 58.86 15.33
N GLY A 116 0.75 58.48 16.28
CA GLY A 116 0.45 59.26 17.49
C GLY A 116 1.69 59.53 18.33
N TRP A 117 2.54 58.52 18.53
CA TRP A 117 3.85 58.71 19.15
C TRP A 117 4.79 59.58 18.30
N GLY A 118 4.78 59.44 16.97
CA GLY A 118 5.55 60.31 16.07
C GLY A 118 5.19 61.80 16.17
N VAL A 119 3.91 62.13 16.40
CA VAL A 119 3.43 63.50 16.60
C VAL A 119 4.12 64.19 17.79
N THR A 120 4.53 63.42 18.81
CA THR A 120 5.23 63.98 19.97
C THR A 120 6.58 64.60 19.61
N SER A 121 7.22 64.10 18.54
CA SER A 121 8.52 64.58 18.05
C SER A 121 8.40 65.78 17.12
N THR A 122 7.19 66.14 16.68
CA THR A 122 6.96 67.22 15.73
C THR A 122 6.14 68.35 16.35
N LEU A 123 4.87 68.10 16.68
CA LEU A 123 3.93 69.11 17.17
C LEU A 123 4.01 69.31 18.69
N MET A 124 4.43 68.29 19.45
CA MET A 124 4.52 68.35 20.92
C MET A 124 5.96 68.31 21.44
N PHE A 125 6.92 68.72 20.61
CA PHE A 125 8.32 68.71 20.99
C PHE A 125 8.60 69.84 22.00
N PRO A 126 8.99 69.54 23.25
CA PRO A 126 9.11 70.55 24.30
C PRO A 126 10.32 71.45 24.07
N TYR A 127 10.28 72.68 24.60
CA TYR A 127 11.42 73.60 24.54
C TYR A 127 12.53 73.25 25.54
N ASN A 128 12.19 72.59 26.65
CA ASN A 128 13.15 72.20 27.69
C ASN A 128 13.99 70.99 27.25
N GLU A 129 15.32 71.15 27.25
CA GLU A 129 16.28 70.10 26.85
C GLU A 129 16.11 68.80 27.65
N LEU A 130 15.82 68.88 28.96
CA LEU A 130 15.60 67.71 29.80
C LEU A 130 14.37 66.92 29.31
N HIS A 131 13.27 67.61 28.99
CA HIS A 131 12.05 66.97 28.50
C HIS A 131 12.24 66.36 27.10
N GLN A 132 13.11 66.93 26.26
CA GLN A 132 13.46 66.37 24.95
C GLN A 132 14.25 65.06 25.07
N ILE A 133 15.21 65.00 26.01
CA ILE A 133 15.97 63.77 26.28
C ILE A 133 15.05 62.69 26.87
N VAL A 134 14.19 63.06 27.82
CA VAL A 134 13.20 62.13 28.40
C VAL A 134 12.24 61.61 27.33
N LEU A 135 11.81 62.46 26.39
CA LEU A 135 11.02 62.04 25.23
C LEU A 135 11.74 60.95 24.42
N ALA A 136 13.02 61.13 24.11
CA ALA A 136 13.79 60.13 23.38
C ALA A 136 13.82 58.78 24.11
N PHE A 137 14.01 58.77 25.42
CA PHE A 137 13.96 57.55 26.22
C PHE A 137 12.57 56.89 26.20
N ILE A 138 11.50 57.68 26.29
CA ILE A 138 10.12 57.17 26.19
C ILE A 138 9.89 56.54 24.82
N LEU A 139 10.26 57.21 23.72
CA LEU A 139 10.04 56.71 22.37
C LEU A 139 10.89 55.47 22.05
N VAL A 140 12.11 55.39 22.57
CA VAL A 140 12.94 54.17 22.53
C VAL A 140 12.27 53.03 23.31
N GLY A 141 11.78 53.30 24.52
CA GLY A 141 11.08 52.32 25.35
C GLY A 141 9.78 51.81 24.73
N VAL A 142 9.00 52.69 24.12
CA VAL A 142 7.75 52.38 23.39
C VAL A 142 8.03 51.59 22.10
N SER A 143 9.15 51.87 21.44
CA SER A 143 9.60 51.09 20.27
C SER A 143 10.01 49.68 20.65
N ALA A 144 10.69 49.53 21.80
CA ALA A 144 11.10 48.24 22.35
C ALA A 144 9.91 47.44 22.90
N SER A 145 8.94 48.08 23.56
CA SER A 145 7.73 47.40 24.03
C SER A 145 6.86 46.89 22.87
N GLY A 146 6.96 47.51 21.68
CA GLY A 146 6.30 47.10 20.45
C GLY A 146 6.85 45.82 19.80
N VAL A 147 7.86 45.15 20.37
CA VAL A 147 8.42 43.88 19.84
C VAL A 147 7.35 42.78 19.70
N ALA A 148 6.24 42.86 20.44
CA ALA A 148 5.08 41.98 20.24
C ALA A 148 4.52 42.00 18.80
N TYR A 149 4.74 43.09 18.04
CA TYR A 149 4.32 43.20 16.65
C TYR A 149 5.27 42.50 15.67
N SER A 150 6.38 41.92 16.16
CA SER A 150 7.40 41.23 15.35
C SER A 150 6.90 39.98 14.61
N SER A 151 5.76 39.40 15.01
CA SER A 151 5.15 38.29 14.28
C SER A 151 4.70 38.68 12.86
N VAL A 152 4.52 39.99 12.60
CA VAL A 152 4.22 40.54 11.28
C VAL A 152 5.18 41.70 10.97
N ALA A 153 6.28 41.41 10.29
CA ALA A 153 7.41 42.33 10.12
C ALA A 153 7.03 43.71 9.56
N TRP A 154 6.20 43.76 8.52
CA TRP A 154 5.81 45.03 7.88
C TRP A 154 4.98 45.94 8.79
N VAL A 155 4.21 45.37 9.73
CA VAL A 155 3.45 46.12 10.74
C VAL A 155 4.41 46.76 11.74
N TYR A 156 5.40 46.00 12.21
CA TYR A 156 6.42 46.53 13.11
C TYR A 156 7.26 47.62 12.44
N TYR A 157 7.70 47.42 11.19
CA TYR A 157 8.48 48.42 10.44
C TYR A 157 7.72 49.74 10.30
N GLY A 158 6.43 49.66 9.98
CA GLY A 158 5.56 50.82 9.93
C GLY A 158 5.43 51.51 11.29
N TYR A 159 5.16 50.75 12.34
CA TYR A 159 5.06 51.27 13.70
C TYR A 159 6.35 51.98 14.16
N VAL A 160 7.49 51.28 14.15
CA VAL A 160 8.76 51.83 14.65
C VAL A 160 9.27 52.98 13.78
N GLY A 161 9.02 52.93 12.47
CA GLY A 161 9.32 54.02 11.55
C GLY A 161 8.54 55.29 11.90
N CYS A 162 7.23 55.17 12.13
CA CYS A 162 6.39 56.29 12.56
C CYS A 162 6.82 56.88 13.92
N VAL A 163 7.36 56.06 14.82
CA VAL A 163 7.81 56.51 16.15
C VAL A 163 9.17 57.22 16.08
N LEU A 164 10.17 56.60 15.46
CA LEU A 164 11.57 57.03 15.59
C LEU A 164 12.06 57.93 14.45
N LEU A 165 11.52 57.83 13.22
CA LEU A 165 11.96 58.67 12.11
C LEU A 165 11.68 60.16 12.37
N PRO A 166 10.49 60.57 12.86
CA PRO A 166 10.24 61.98 13.16
C PRO A 166 11.17 62.52 14.25
N LEU A 167 11.50 61.73 15.26
CA LEU A 167 12.44 62.09 16.33
C LEU A 167 13.85 62.28 15.78
N MET A 168 14.34 61.33 14.99
CA MET A 168 15.66 61.39 14.36
C MET A 168 15.79 62.65 13.50
N ILE A 169 14.80 62.89 12.63
CA ILE A 169 14.76 64.07 11.77
C ILE A 169 14.72 65.35 12.61
N ARG A 170 13.92 65.38 13.68
CA ARG A 170 13.82 66.55 14.56
C ARG A 170 15.15 66.88 15.22
N PHE A 171 15.83 65.89 15.80
CA PHE A 171 17.15 66.10 16.41
C PHE A 171 18.20 66.57 15.42
N PHE A 172 18.21 66.03 14.21
CA PHE A 172 19.11 66.49 13.16
C PHE A 172 18.88 67.97 12.80
N TYR A 173 17.61 68.40 12.68
CA TYR A 173 17.28 69.79 12.34
C TYR A 173 17.49 70.78 13.49
N THR A 174 17.33 70.37 14.76
CA THR A 174 17.63 71.24 15.91
C THR A 174 19.08 71.69 15.89
N GLY A 175 20.00 70.83 15.44
CA GLY A 175 21.41 71.12 15.32
C GLY A 175 22.13 71.20 16.67
N GLY A 176 23.47 71.14 16.64
CA GLY A 176 24.31 71.07 17.83
C GLY A 176 24.90 69.68 18.08
N GLU A 177 26.02 69.61 18.79
CA GLU A 177 26.79 68.37 18.96
C GLU A 177 25.99 67.26 19.65
N ILE A 178 25.26 67.60 20.71
CA ILE A 178 24.44 66.66 21.48
C ILE A 178 23.27 66.13 20.63
N TYR A 179 22.57 67.00 19.90
CA TYR A 179 21.42 66.60 19.09
C TYR A 179 21.82 65.79 17.85
N ASN A 180 22.94 66.11 17.23
CA ASN A 180 23.50 65.29 16.15
C ASN A 180 23.87 63.88 16.65
N ALA A 181 24.46 63.78 17.84
CA ALA A 181 24.74 62.49 18.48
C ALA A 181 23.45 61.72 18.79
N LEU A 182 22.43 62.38 19.35
CA LEU A 182 21.13 61.77 19.63
C LEU A 182 20.44 61.28 18.35
N SER A 183 20.47 62.06 17.26
CA SER A 183 19.95 61.65 15.95
C SER A 183 20.67 60.39 15.43
N ALA A 184 22.01 60.38 15.47
CA ALA A 184 22.80 59.22 15.05
C ALA A 184 22.49 57.97 15.91
N MET A 185 22.35 58.14 17.23
CA MET A 185 21.96 57.06 18.14
C MET A 185 20.54 56.55 17.85
N THR A 186 19.58 57.42 17.60
CA THR A 186 18.21 57.03 17.21
C THR A 186 18.20 56.27 15.88
N GLY A 187 18.96 56.73 14.89
CA GLY A 187 19.11 56.04 13.60
C GLY A 187 19.76 54.66 13.75
N PHE A 188 20.84 54.56 14.53
CA PHE A 188 21.48 53.28 14.84
C PHE A 188 20.51 52.34 15.58
N PHE A 189 19.78 52.84 16.58
CA PHE A 189 18.79 52.06 17.31
C PHE A 189 17.66 51.57 16.40
N LEU A 190 17.16 52.40 15.48
CA LEU A 190 16.17 52.00 14.49
C LEU A 190 16.67 50.85 13.61
N ILE A 191 17.91 50.93 13.11
CA ILE A 191 18.54 49.85 12.33
C ILE A 191 18.63 48.56 13.16
N VAL A 192 19.11 48.65 14.39
CA VAL A 192 19.23 47.50 15.30
C VAL A 192 17.86 46.87 15.56
N MET A 193 16.82 47.67 15.80
CA MET A 193 15.46 47.17 16.01
C MET A 193 14.88 46.49 14.77
N VAL A 194 15.06 47.08 13.58
CA VAL A 194 14.61 46.48 12.31
C VAL A 194 15.31 45.14 12.08
N MET A 195 16.63 45.06 12.30
CA MET A 195 17.39 43.82 12.17
C MET A 195 16.96 42.76 13.19
N ALA A 196 16.81 43.14 14.46
CA ALA A 196 16.38 42.26 15.53
C ALA A 196 14.99 41.67 15.24
N VAL A 197 14.03 42.52 14.88
CA VAL A 197 12.67 42.07 14.54
C VAL A 197 12.64 41.27 13.25
N HIS A 198 13.43 41.62 12.22
CA HIS A 198 13.52 40.80 11.02
C HIS A 198 14.00 39.37 11.34
N ARG A 199 15.01 39.26 12.20
CA ARG A 199 15.52 37.97 12.67
C ARG A 199 14.44 37.19 13.45
N MET A 200 13.72 37.86 14.35
CA MET A 200 12.63 37.25 15.11
C MET A 200 11.50 36.78 14.20
N TYR A 201 11.04 37.63 13.27
CA TYR A 201 10.02 37.30 12.28
C TYR A 201 10.40 36.04 11.49
N LYS A 202 11.63 36.00 10.96
CA LYS A 202 12.11 34.83 10.21
C LYS A 202 12.12 33.56 11.07
N SER A 203 12.53 33.68 12.33
CA SER A 203 12.49 32.57 13.29
C SER A 203 11.06 32.09 13.56
N SER A 204 10.11 33.01 13.73
CA SER A 204 8.70 32.68 13.98
C SER A 204 8.01 32.06 12.77
N VAL A 205 8.32 32.49 11.54
CA VAL A 205 7.84 31.85 10.30
C VAL A 205 8.34 30.42 10.23
N ALA A 206 9.65 30.21 10.42
CA ALA A 206 10.25 28.88 10.34
C ALA A 206 9.69 27.91 11.41
N GLU A 207 9.42 28.41 12.62
CA GLU A 207 8.76 27.62 13.67
C GLU A 207 7.35 27.19 13.27
N LEU A 208 6.55 28.10 12.70
CA LEU A 208 5.19 27.79 12.25
C LEU A 208 5.17 26.79 11.09
N GLU A 209 6.07 26.97 10.12
CA GLU A 209 6.22 26.07 8.97
C GLU A 209 6.63 24.67 9.43
N LEU A 210 7.58 24.59 10.37
CA LEU A 210 8.01 23.33 10.97
C LEU A 210 6.88 22.67 11.75
N SER A 211 6.13 23.42 12.55
CA SER A 211 4.99 22.91 13.32
C SER A 211 3.93 22.30 12.41
N TYR A 212 3.56 22.98 11.34
CA TYR A 212 2.55 22.49 10.40
C TYR A 212 3.05 21.26 9.64
N THR A 213 4.32 21.29 9.20
CA THR A 213 4.93 20.14 8.52
C THR A 213 4.93 18.92 9.44
N ASN A 214 5.31 19.08 10.70
CA ASN A 214 5.27 18.00 11.69
C ASN A 214 3.84 17.48 11.91
N GLU A 215 2.84 18.36 12.00
CA GLU A 215 1.44 17.96 12.13
C GLU A 215 0.98 17.12 10.92
N THR A 216 1.29 17.56 9.70
CA THR A 216 0.96 16.80 8.48
C THR A 216 1.68 15.46 8.40
N LEU A 217 2.95 15.39 8.82
CA LEU A 217 3.73 14.15 8.85
C LEU A 217 3.19 13.17 9.89
N ILE A 218 2.83 13.65 11.08
CA ILE A 218 2.22 12.84 12.13
C ILE A 218 0.88 12.28 11.62
N GLY A 219 0.04 13.12 11.00
CA GLY A 219 -1.22 12.69 10.39
C GLY A 219 -1.00 11.55 9.38
N GLY A 220 -0.10 11.77 8.41
CA GLY A 220 0.21 10.75 7.41
C GLY A 220 0.80 9.45 8.00
N LEU A 221 1.65 9.57 9.02
CA LEU A 221 2.20 8.40 9.72
C LEU A 221 1.11 7.62 10.48
N THR A 222 0.18 8.31 11.13
CA THR A 222 -0.93 7.66 11.83
C THR A 222 -1.87 6.94 10.87
N GLU A 223 -2.19 7.52 9.71
CA GLU A 223 -2.99 6.88 8.67
C GLU A 223 -2.30 5.65 8.07
N ALA A 224 -1.00 5.75 7.79
CA ALA A 224 -0.20 4.63 7.31
C ALA A 224 -0.11 3.50 8.35
N SER A 225 0.08 3.83 9.62
CA SER A 225 0.09 2.85 10.73
C SER A 225 -1.24 2.12 10.84
N ALA A 226 -2.36 2.84 10.81
CA ALA A 226 -3.70 2.24 10.86
C ALA A 226 -3.96 1.32 9.65
N SER A 227 -3.50 1.72 8.45
CA SER A 227 -3.61 0.90 7.24
C SER A 227 -2.78 -0.38 7.32
N LEU A 228 -1.56 -0.30 7.87
CA LEU A 228 -0.69 -1.47 8.08
C LEU A 228 -1.25 -2.43 9.13
N GLU A 229 -1.83 -1.92 10.22
CA GLU A 229 -2.49 -2.76 11.22
C GLU A 229 -3.67 -3.52 10.62
N LYS A 230 -4.49 -2.85 9.82
CA LYS A 230 -5.59 -3.50 9.10
C LYS A 230 -5.09 -4.58 8.14
N LEU A 231 -4.08 -4.27 7.32
CA LEU A 231 -3.52 -5.24 6.38
C LEU A 231 -2.93 -6.46 7.10
N ASN A 232 -2.23 -6.25 8.22
CA ASN A 232 -1.71 -7.36 9.04
C ASN A 232 -2.82 -8.22 9.63
N HIS A 233 -3.93 -7.62 10.05
CA HIS A 233 -5.09 -8.36 10.55
C HIS A 233 -5.70 -9.23 9.45
N ASP A 234 -5.92 -8.66 8.27
CA ASP A 234 -6.49 -9.37 7.11
C ASP A 234 -5.58 -10.53 6.67
N LEU A 235 -4.27 -10.28 6.56
CA LEU A 235 -3.28 -11.29 6.15
C LEU A 235 -3.18 -12.45 7.15
N LYS A 236 -3.31 -12.15 8.45
CA LYS A 236 -3.39 -13.17 9.50
C LYS A 236 -4.65 -14.03 9.34
N GLY A 237 -5.77 -13.43 8.95
CA GLY A 237 -7.00 -14.15 8.64
C GLY A 237 -6.84 -15.10 7.45
N GLU A 238 -6.22 -14.65 6.36
CA GLU A 238 -5.95 -15.48 5.19
C GLU A 238 -5.02 -16.66 5.49
N ILE A 239 -3.96 -16.45 6.28
CA ILE A 239 -3.04 -17.52 6.69
C ILE A 239 -3.77 -18.60 7.48
N GLU A 240 -4.61 -18.22 8.45
CA GLU A 240 -5.39 -19.18 9.23
C GLU A 240 -6.42 -19.93 8.36
N HIS A 241 -7.05 -19.24 7.41
CA HIS A 241 -7.95 -19.88 6.47
C HIS A 241 -7.23 -20.90 5.57
N GLY A 242 -6.10 -20.51 4.98
CA GLY A 242 -5.25 -21.38 4.16
C GLY A 242 -4.75 -22.59 4.94
N LYS A 243 -4.40 -22.43 6.22
CA LYS A 243 -3.99 -23.53 7.09
C LYS A 243 -5.12 -24.54 7.34
N LYS A 244 -6.36 -24.07 7.56
CA LYS A 244 -7.54 -24.96 7.71
C LYS A 244 -7.79 -25.76 6.44
N ILE A 245 -7.80 -25.10 5.28
CA ILE A 245 -7.94 -25.77 3.98
C ILE A 245 -6.83 -26.80 3.78
N GLY A 246 -5.58 -26.47 4.12
CA GLY A 246 -4.46 -27.40 4.03
C GLY A 246 -4.64 -28.66 4.88
N VAL A 247 -5.17 -28.52 6.10
CA VAL A 247 -5.48 -29.67 6.98
C VAL A 247 -6.61 -30.51 6.41
N GLU A 248 -7.71 -29.89 5.97
CA GLU A 248 -8.85 -30.60 5.38
C GLU A 248 -8.46 -31.35 4.11
N LEU A 249 -7.68 -30.71 3.23
CA LEU A 249 -7.18 -31.33 2.01
C LEU A 249 -6.27 -32.52 2.31
N LYS A 250 -5.37 -32.38 3.31
CA LYS A 250 -4.50 -33.48 3.73
C LYS A 250 -5.32 -34.66 4.26
N ALA A 251 -6.31 -34.42 5.11
CA ALA A 251 -7.18 -35.47 5.64
C ALA A 251 -8.00 -36.16 4.51
N ALA A 252 -8.53 -35.39 3.57
CA ALA A 252 -9.26 -35.92 2.42
C ALA A 252 -8.37 -36.79 1.53
N LYS A 253 -7.12 -36.35 1.29
CA LYS A 253 -6.12 -37.12 0.54
C LYS A 253 -5.78 -38.44 1.24
N GLU A 254 -5.48 -38.39 2.53
CA GLU A 254 -5.14 -39.59 3.32
C GLU A 254 -6.29 -40.61 3.31
N ASN A 255 -7.54 -40.15 3.41
CA ASN A 255 -8.71 -41.03 3.33
C ASN A 255 -8.87 -41.65 1.93
N ALA A 256 -8.67 -40.88 0.86
CA ALA A 256 -8.71 -41.39 -0.50
C ALA A 256 -7.62 -42.44 -0.77
N GLU A 257 -6.41 -42.21 -0.27
CA GLU A 257 -5.30 -43.17 -0.37
C GLU A 257 -5.58 -44.46 0.39
N GLN A 258 -6.10 -44.36 1.62
CA GLN A 258 -6.52 -45.53 2.40
C GLN A 258 -7.60 -46.36 1.70
N MET A 259 -8.62 -45.71 1.15
CA MET A 259 -9.67 -46.40 0.38
C MET A 259 -9.11 -47.10 -0.86
N SER A 260 -8.18 -46.46 -1.58
CA SER A 260 -7.54 -47.05 -2.76
C SER A 260 -6.69 -48.28 -2.39
N GLN A 261 -5.92 -48.19 -1.30
CA GLN A 261 -5.15 -49.32 -0.79
C GLN A 261 -6.04 -50.48 -0.37
N ALA A 262 -7.11 -50.21 0.40
CA ALA A 262 -8.06 -51.24 0.85
C ALA A 262 -8.75 -51.93 -0.32
N LYS A 263 -9.14 -51.18 -1.37
CA LYS A 263 -9.69 -51.73 -2.62
C LYS A 263 -8.69 -52.68 -3.29
N GLY A 264 -7.43 -52.28 -3.38
CA GLY A 264 -6.36 -53.10 -3.98
C GLY A 264 -6.10 -54.40 -3.21
N GLU A 265 -6.02 -54.32 -1.88
CA GLU A 265 -5.83 -55.49 -1.01
C GLU A 265 -7.02 -56.46 -1.08
N PHE A 266 -8.25 -55.93 -1.08
CA PHE A 266 -9.45 -56.74 -1.24
C PHE A 266 -9.44 -57.53 -2.56
N LEU A 267 -9.16 -56.86 -3.69
CA LEU A 267 -9.14 -57.52 -5.00
C LEU A 267 -8.01 -58.55 -5.09
N ALA A 268 -6.82 -58.23 -4.58
CA ALA A 268 -5.69 -59.17 -4.56
C ALA A 268 -6.01 -60.44 -3.75
N ASN A 269 -6.65 -60.31 -2.58
CA ASN A 269 -7.04 -61.46 -1.77
C ASN A 269 -8.13 -62.29 -2.47
N MET A 270 -9.15 -61.64 -3.04
CA MET A 270 -10.20 -62.32 -3.79
C MET A 270 -9.67 -63.06 -5.02
N SER A 271 -8.59 -62.58 -5.64
CA SER A 271 -7.94 -63.33 -6.72
C SER A 271 -7.55 -64.75 -6.32
N HIS A 272 -6.85 -64.89 -5.20
CA HIS A 272 -6.29 -66.17 -4.78
C HIS A 272 -7.39 -67.14 -4.37
N GLU A 273 -8.42 -66.61 -3.70
CA GLU A 273 -9.61 -67.36 -3.27
C GLU A 273 -10.48 -67.83 -4.45
N ILE A 274 -10.48 -67.10 -5.58
CA ILE A 274 -11.23 -67.52 -6.78
C ILE A 274 -10.36 -68.38 -7.71
N ARG A 275 -9.06 -68.09 -7.84
CA ARG A 275 -8.14 -68.85 -8.72
C ARG A 275 -8.02 -70.31 -8.28
N THR A 276 -7.97 -70.57 -6.98
CA THR A 276 -7.82 -71.92 -6.43
C THR A 276 -8.98 -72.86 -6.83
N PRO A 277 -10.27 -72.52 -6.60
CA PRO A 277 -11.37 -73.36 -7.07
C PRO A 277 -11.45 -73.41 -8.59
N MET A 278 -11.13 -72.33 -9.31
CA MET A 278 -11.15 -72.31 -10.78
C MET A 278 -10.13 -73.27 -11.40
N ASN A 279 -8.90 -73.29 -10.88
CA ASN A 279 -7.88 -74.25 -11.32
C ASN A 279 -8.30 -75.71 -11.01
N GLY A 280 -9.03 -75.94 -9.92
CA GLY A 280 -9.65 -77.24 -9.61
C GLY A 280 -10.72 -77.65 -10.62
N VAL A 281 -11.59 -76.71 -11.02
CA VAL A 281 -12.60 -76.94 -12.08
C VAL A 281 -11.93 -77.26 -13.41
N ILE A 282 -10.93 -76.48 -13.84
CA ILE A 282 -10.19 -76.72 -15.08
C ILE A 282 -9.47 -78.07 -15.05
N GLY A 283 -8.77 -78.39 -13.95
CA GLY A 283 -8.10 -79.68 -13.81
C GLY A 283 -9.08 -80.85 -13.88
N THR A 284 -10.28 -80.70 -13.31
CA THR A 284 -11.34 -81.72 -13.39
C THR A 284 -11.88 -81.86 -14.80
N LEU A 285 -12.06 -80.75 -15.53
CA LEU A 285 -12.49 -80.76 -16.92
C LEU A 285 -11.43 -81.42 -17.83
N GLN A 286 -10.14 -81.13 -17.62
CA GLN A 286 -9.04 -81.77 -18.34
C GLN A 286 -8.99 -83.29 -18.09
N LEU A 287 -9.16 -83.72 -16.84
CA LEU A 287 -9.25 -85.15 -16.51
C LEU A 287 -10.46 -85.82 -17.17
N LEU A 288 -11.59 -85.11 -17.34
CA LEU A 288 -12.76 -85.62 -18.04
C LEU A 288 -12.51 -85.74 -19.55
N GLU A 289 -11.79 -84.80 -20.17
CA GLU A 289 -11.41 -84.87 -21.59
C GLU A 289 -10.59 -86.11 -21.95
N ASP A 290 -9.77 -86.60 -21.01
CA ASP A 290 -8.96 -87.82 -21.17
C ASP A 290 -9.78 -89.12 -21.03
N THR A 291 -11.08 -89.04 -20.72
CA THR A 291 -11.97 -90.21 -20.60
C THR A 291 -12.75 -90.50 -21.89
N LYS A 292 -13.47 -91.64 -21.91
CA LYS A 292 -14.38 -91.97 -23.02
C LYS A 292 -15.68 -91.17 -22.90
N LEU A 293 -15.75 -90.04 -23.60
CA LEU A 293 -16.93 -89.19 -23.70
C LEU A 293 -17.75 -89.49 -24.97
N SER A 294 -19.08 -89.39 -24.88
CA SER A 294 -19.92 -89.28 -26.08
C SER A 294 -19.71 -87.94 -26.78
N SER A 295 -20.12 -87.82 -28.04
CA SER A 295 -19.99 -86.57 -28.82
C SER A 295 -20.62 -85.36 -28.11
N GLU A 296 -21.80 -85.56 -27.51
CA GLU A 296 -22.54 -84.53 -26.78
C GLU A 296 -21.86 -84.16 -25.44
N GLN A 297 -21.35 -85.16 -24.70
CA GLN A 297 -20.60 -84.92 -23.46
C GLN A 297 -19.29 -84.16 -23.72
N LYS A 298 -18.63 -84.45 -24.83
CA LYS A 298 -17.41 -83.75 -25.25
C LYS A 298 -17.68 -82.27 -25.53
N GLU A 299 -18.81 -81.94 -26.17
CA GLU A 299 -19.22 -80.56 -26.42
C GLU A 299 -19.53 -79.79 -25.13
N PHE A 300 -20.16 -80.45 -24.14
CA PHE A 300 -20.37 -79.84 -22.82
C PHE A 300 -19.07 -79.59 -22.06
N VAL A 301 -18.13 -80.53 -22.07
CA VAL A 301 -16.82 -80.37 -21.42
C VAL A 301 -16.02 -79.25 -22.08
N ASP A 302 -15.97 -79.20 -23.42
CA ASP A 302 -15.29 -78.14 -24.18
C ASP A 302 -15.89 -76.75 -23.91
N THR A 303 -17.23 -76.66 -23.83
CA THR A 303 -17.92 -75.41 -23.49
C THR A 303 -17.62 -74.97 -22.05
N ALA A 304 -17.61 -75.90 -21.10
CA ALA A 304 -17.27 -75.62 -19.71
C ALA A 304 -15.80 -75.19 -19.56
N HIS A 305 -14.88 -75.83 -20.28
CA HIS A 305 -13.45 -75.50 -20.28
C HIS A 305 -13.22 -74.08 -20.82
N LYS A 306 -13.79 -73.77 -21.99
CA LYS A 306 -13.74 -72.42 -22.59
C LYS A 306 -14.30 -71.35 -21.67
N SER A 307 -15.38 -71.67 -20.95
CA SER A 307 -16.00 -70.74 -19.99
C SER A 307 -15.13 -70.50 -18.76
N ALA A 308 -14.48 -71.56 -18.25
CA ALA A 308 -13.56 -71.46 -17.13
C ALA A 308 -12.30 -70.65 -17.47
N ASP A 309 -11.73 -70.86 -18.66
CA ASP A 309 -10.60 -70.08 -19.18
C ASP A 309 -10.97 -68.60 -19.36
N ALA A 310 -12.16 -68.32 -19.92
CA ALA A 310 -12.64 -66.96 -20.10
C ALA A 310 -12.83 -66.23 -18.75
N LEU A 311 -13.35 -66.92 -17.73
CA LEU A 311 -13.53 -66.34 -16.40
C LEU A 311 -12.18 -66.05 -15.71
N LEU A 312 -11.20 -66.95 -15.84
CA LEU A 312 -9.85 -66.72 -15.33
C LEU A 312 -9.16 -65.55 -16.03
N ALA A 313 -9.35 -65.41 -17.34
CA ALA A 313 -8.82 -64.28 -18.10
C ALA A 313 -9.40 -62.95 -17.58
N ILE A 314 -10.73 -62.85 -17.45
CA ILE A 314 -11.40 -61.64 -16.90
C ILE A 314 -10.90 -61.34 -15.48
N LEU A 315 -10.76 -62.36 -14.64
CA LEU A 315 -10.29 -62.18 -13.28
C LEU A 315 -8.84 -61.66 -13.23
N ASN A 316 -7.95 -62.22 -14.05
CA ASN A 316 -6.57 -61.73 -14.16
C ASN A 316 -6.51 -60.30 -14.69
N ASP A 317 -7.36 -59.92 -15.64
CA ASP A 317 -7.43 -58.56 -16.18
C ASP A 317 -7.89 -57.54 -15.11
N ILE A 318 -8.90 -57.87 -14.31
CA ILE A 318 -9.36 -57.01 -13.18
C ILE A 318 -8.24 -56.79 -12.15
N LEU A 319 -7.41 -57.79 -11.93
CA LEU A 319 -6.30 -57.70 -10.97
C LEU A 319 -5.13 -56.91 -11.50
N ASP A 320 -4.78 -57.12 -12.78
CA ASP A 320 -3.75 -56.32 -13.43
C ASP A 320 -4.16 -54.84 -13.43
N LEU A 321 -5.44 -54.53 -13.70
CA LEU A 321 -5.98 -53.17 -13.57
C LEU A 321 -5.82 -52.63 -12.13
N SER A 322 -6.12 -53.45 -11.13
CA SER A 322 -5.99 -53.05 -9.72
C SER A 322 -4.54 -52.78 -9.30
N LYS A 323 -3.58 -53.56 -9.83
CA LYS A 323 -2.15 -53.33 -9.61
C LYS A 323 -1.66 -52.05 -10.29
N ILE A 324 -2.20 -51.74 -11.46
CA ILE A 324 -1.92 -50.49 -12.20
C ILE A 324 -2.45 -49.29 -11.42
N GLU A 325 -3.71 -49.30 -10.98
CA GLU A 325 -4.31 -48.22 -10.18
C GLU A 325 -3.57 -47.98 -8.87
N ALA A 326 -3.01 -49.04 -8.26
CA ALA A 326 -2.23 -48.95 -7.03
C ALA A 326 -0.74 -48.64 -7.24
N GLY A 327 -0.26 -48.48 -8.48
CA GLY A 327 1.16 -48.26 -8.80
C GLY A 327 2.09 -49.42 -8.42
N LYS A 328 1.54 -50.63 -8.17
CA LYS A 328 2.30 -51.83 -7.77
C LYS A 328 2.70 -52.71 -8.96
N LEU A 329 2.41 -52.29 -10.19
CA LEU A 329 2.83 -53.00 -11.39
C LEU A 329 4.31 -52.67 -11.67
N HIS A 330 5.18 -53.66 -11.55
CA HIS A 330 6.57 -53.56 -11.98
C HIS A 330 6.72 -54.16 -13.37
N PHE A 331 7.27 -53.36 -14.30
CA PHE A 331 7.64 -53.85 -15.63
C PHE A 331 9.02 -54.47 -15.58
N GLU A 332 9.18 -55.59 -16.28
CA GLU A 332 10.51 -56.08 -16.59
C GLU A 332 11.19 -55.14 -17.60
N ASN A 333 12.52 -55.05 -17.52
CA ASN A 333 13.31 -54.31 -18.50
C ASN A 333 14.42 -55.21 -19.03
N ILE A 334 14.05 -56.10 -19.95
CA ILE A 334 14.94 -57.09 -20.55
C ILE A 334 15.01 -56.89 -22.07
N ALA A 335 16.10 -57.36 -22.67
CA ALA A 335 16.25 -57.36 -24.13
C ALA A 335 15.35 -58.45 -24.74
N PHE A 336 14.49 -58.08 -25.68
CA PHE A 336 13.61 -59.01 -26.38
C PHE A 336 13.48 -58.68 -27.87
N ASP A 337 13.20 -59.69 -28.69
CA ASP A 337 12.96 -59.52 -30.13
C ASP A 337 11.44 -59.39 -30.40
N LEU A 338 11.01 -58.20 -30.78
CA LEU A 338 9.60 -57.92 -31.09
C LEU A 338 9.11 -58.71 -32.31
N ARG A 339 9.98 -59.04 -33.27
CA ARG A 339 9.63 -59.81 -34.48
C ARG A 339 9.22 -61.23 -34.11
N VAL A 340 9.89 -61.82 -33.11
CA VAL A 340 9.54 -63.14 -32.57
C VAL A 340 8.14 -63.09 -31.94
N ILE A 341 7.88 -62.08 -31.10
CA ILE A 341 6.56 -61.93 -30.46
C ILE A 341 5.44 -61.80 -31.51
N ILE A 342 5.62 -60.94 -32.51
CA ILE A 342 4.61 -60.74 -33.57
C ILE A 342 4.41 -62.03 -34.36
N LYS A 343 5.50 -62.72 -34.74
CA LYS A 343 5.44 -63.99 -35.45
C LYS A 343 4.66 -65.04 -34.66
N ASP A 344 4.89 -65.13 -33.36
CA ASP A 344 4.19 -66.07 -32.48
C ASP A 344 2.70 -65.74 -32.39
N VAL A 345 2.33 -64.46 -32.30
CA VAL A 345 0.93 -64.02 -32.29
C VAL A 345 0.25 -64.31 -33.63
N VAL A 346 0.90 -63.98 -34.75
CA VAL A 346 0.36 -64.28 -36.09
C VAL A 346 0.17 -65.78 -36.27
N THR A 347 1.14 -66.59 -35.84
CA THR A 347 1.05 -68.05 -35.89
C THR A 347 -0.14 -68.55 -35.07
N LEU A 348 -0.30 -68.05 -33.84
CA LEU A 348 -1.39 -68.43 -32.94
C LEU A 348 -2.77 -68.12 -33.52
N TYR A 349 -2.94 -67.00 -34.22
CA TYR A 349 -4.23 -66.56 -34.76
C TYR A 349 -4.45 -66.91 -36.24
N SER A 350 -3.45 -67.43 -36.94
CA SER A 350 -3.51 -67.78 -38.37
C SER A 350 -4.66 -68.74 -38.70
N LEU A 351 -4.78 -69.84 -37.95
CA LEU A 351 -5.83 -70.83 -38.14
C LEU A 351 -7.24 -70.25 -37.87
N LYS A 352 -7.36 -69.39 -36.86
CA LYS A 352 -8.63 -68.74 -36.52
C LYS A 352 -9.06 -67.75 -37.60
N ALA A 353 -8.11 -66.97 -38.12
CA ALA A 353 -8.36 -66.05 -39.22
C ALA A 353 -8.78 -66.78 -40.50
N GLU A 354 -8.12 -67.91 -40.82
CA GLU A 354 -8.47 -68.78 -41.95
C GLU A 354 -9.88 -69.37 -41.81
N GLN A 355 -10.23 -69.88 -40.62
CA GLN A 355 -11.59 -70.37 -40.33
C GLN A 355 -12.67 -69.29 -40.47
N GLN A 356 -12.31 -68.03 -40.22
CA GLN A 356 -13.22 -66.88 -40.35
C GLN A 356 -13.21 -66.26 -41.76
N GLY A 357 -12.35 -66.74 -42.69
CA GLY A 357 -12.19 -66.17 -44.02
C GLY A 357 -11.57 -64.76 -44.03
N VAL A 358 -10.84 -64.40 -42.97
CA VAL A 358 -10.17 -63.09 -42.82
C VAL A 358 -8.68 -63.26 -43.05
N VAL A 359 -8.07 -62.37 -43.84
CA VAL A 359 -6.63 -62.42 -44.10
C VAL A 359 -5.86 -61.74 -42.96
N LEU A 360 -4.96 -62.46 -42.28
CA LEU A 360 -4.08 -61.89 -41.25
C LEU A 360 -2.68 -61.62 -41.84
N LYS A 361 -2.26 -60.36 -41.86
CA LYS A 361 -0.96 -59.91 -42.40
C LYS A 361 -0.10 -59.27 -41.31
N GLN A 362 1.21 -59.28 -41.53
CA GLN A 362 2.17 -58.50 -40.76
C GLN A 362 3.05 -57.65 -41.68
N GLU A 363 3.29 -56.41 -41.29
CA GLU A 363 4.19 -55.46 -41.95
C GLU A 363 5.15 -54.91 -40.89
N ILE A 364 6.41 -55.37 -40.92
CA ILE A 364 7.43 -54.92 -39.96
C ILE A 364 8.51 -54.17 -40.72
N GLU A 365 8.77 -52.93 -40.31
CA GLU A 365 9.80 -52.10 -40.92
C GLU A 365 11.20 -52.73 -40.81
N SER A 366 12.00 -52.64 -41.87
CA SER A 366 13.35 -53.23 -41.91
C SER A 366 14.31 -52.55 -40.94
N THR A 367 14.08 -51.27 -40.63
CA THR A 367 14.89 -50.44 -39.72
C THR A 367 14.66 -50.75 -38.23
N LEU A 368 13.65 -51.56 -37.90
CA LEU A 368 13.35 -51.93 -36.52
C LEU A 368 14.56 -52.65 -35.87
N PRO A 369 15.08 -52.14 -34.74
CA PRO A 369 16.15 -52.80 -33.99
C PRO A 369 15.82 -54.26 -33.67
N VAL A 370 16.84 -55.13 -33.71
CA VAL A 370 16.67 -56.58 -33.45
C VAL A 370 16.22 -56.84 -32.02
N TYR A 371 16.72 -56.05 -31.05
CA TYR A 371 16.34 -56.16 -29.65
C TYR A 371 15.78 -54.83 -29.15
N LEU A 372 14.64 -54.89 -28.47
CA LEU A 372 14.04 -53.81 -27.70
C LEU A 372 14.21 -54.08 -26.21
N MET A 373 14.22 -53.03 -25.40
CA MET A 373 14.26 -53.13 -23.94
C MET A 373 12.86 -52.92 -23.37
N GLY A 374 12.38 -53.85 -22.55
CA GLY A 374 11.08 -53.75 -21.89
C GLY A 374 10.56 -55.10 -21.39
N ASP A 375 9.24 -55.20 -21.27
CA ASP A 375 8.54 -56.38 -20.78
C ASP A 375 7.88 -57.14 -21.95
N PRO A 376 8.48 -58.23 -22.45
CA PRO A 376 7.96 -58.95 -23.61
C PRO A 376 6.60 -59.59 -23.33
N THR A 377 6.32 -59.98 -22.09
CA THR A 377 5.06 -60.63 -21.71
C THR A 377 3.90 -59.64 -21.84
N ARG A 378 4.10 -58.40 -21.37
CA ARG A 378 3.09 -57.34 -21.44
C ARG A 378 2.90 -56.84 -22.87
N VAL A 379 3.98 -56.66 -23.62
CA VAL A 379 3.91 -56.31 -25.05
C VAL A 379 3.13 -57.37 -25.81
N ARG A 380 3.41 -58.66 -25.59
CA ARG A 380 2.65 -59.77 -26.18
C ARG A 380 1.17 -59.70 -25.80
N GLN A 381 0.84 -59.46 -24.54
CA GLN A 381 -0.54 -59.34 -24.07
C GLN A 381 -1.30 -58.22 -24.79
N VAL A 382 -0.69 -57.03 -24.95
CA VAL A 382 -1.27 -55.92 -25.71
C VAL A 382 -1.56 -56.34 -27.16
N ILE A 383 -0.58 -56.92 -27.84
CA ILE A 383 -0.72 -57.33 -29.24
C ILE A 383 -1.80 -58.41 -29.39
N VAL A 384 -1.81 -59.42 -28.51
CA VAL A 384 -2.83 -60.48 -28.49
C VAL A 384 -4.23 -59.90 -28.31
N ASN A 385 -4.42 -58.96 -27.38
CA ASN A 385 -5.72 -58.33 -27.14
C ASN A 385 -6.19 -57.52 -28.36
N LEU A 386 -5.29 -56.77 -28.99
CA LEU A 386 -5.61 -56.00 -30.19
C LEU A 386 -5.97 -56.91 -31.37
N VAL A 387 -5.18 -57.95 -31.63
CA VAL A 387 -5.39 -58.89 -32.75
C VAL A 387 -6.67 -59.71 -32.54
N SER A 388 -6.90 -60.21 -31.32
CA SER A 388 -8.12 -60.94 -30.96
C SER A 388 -9.37 -60.08 -31.17
N ASN A 389 -9.32 -58.81 -30.77
CA ASN A 389 -10.40 -57.86 -31.02
C ASN A 389 -10.58 -57.58 -32.50
N ALA A 390 -9.50 -57.33 -33.24
CA ALA A 390 -9.57 -57.05 -34.68
C ALA A 390 -10.21 -58.20 -35.45
N LEU A 391 -9.83 -59.46 -35.19
CA LEU A 391 -10.42 -60.64 -35.81
C LEU A 391 -11.88 -60.86 -35.37
N LYS A 392 -12.20 -60.58 -34.10
CA LYS A 392 -13.59 -60.69 -33.59
C LYS A 392 -14.56 -59.74 -34.32
N PHE A 393 -14.11 -58.53 -34.66
CA PHE A 393 -14.97 -57.50 -35.25
C PHE A 393 -14.88 -57.41 -36.78
N THR A 394 -13.96 -58.13 -37.42
CA THR A 394 -13.81 -58.16 -38.87
C THR A 394 -14.53 -59.39 -39.43
N GLN A 395 -15.65 -59.19 -40.14
CA GLN A 395 -16.41 -60.29 -40.75
C GLN A 395 -15.87 -60.71 -42.13
N GLN A 396 -15.35 -59.76 -42.90
CA GLN A 396 -14.75 -59.98 -44.22
C GLN A 396 -13.64 -58.94 -44.45
N GLY A 397 -12.56 -59.33 -45.12
CA GLY A 397 -11.42 -58.45 -45.43
C GLY A 397 -10.11 -58.92 -44.81
N GLU A 398 -9.30 -57.97 -44.33
CA GLU A 398 -7.98 -58.25 -43.77
C GLU A 398 -7.69 -57.48 -42.48
N VAL A 399 -6.85 -58.08 -41.63
CA VAL A 399 -6.27 -57.48 -40.42
C VAL A 399 -4.76 -57.44 -40.61
N THR A 400 -4.16 -56.25 -40.49
CA THR A 400 -2.71 -56.05 -40.69
C THR A 400 -2.06 -55.54 -39.41
N ILE A 401 -1.06 -56.26 -38.91
CA ILE A 401 -0.19 -55.81 -37.82
C ILE A 401 0.95 -55.01 -38.41
N LYS A 402 0.97 -53.69 -38.21
CA LYS A 402 2.02 -52.81 -38.74
C LYS A 402 2.91 -52.27 -37.63
N VAL A 403 4.23 -52.42 -37.79
CA VAL A 403 5.24 -51.92 -36.85
C VAL A 403 6.23 -51.03 -37.59
N ASN A 404 6.27 -49.76 -37.18
CA ASN A 404 7.16 -48.76 -37.73
C ASN A 404 8.01 -48.14 -36.61
N VAL A 405 9.21 -47.69 -36.95
CA VAL A 405 10.03 -46.83 -36.07
C VAL A 405 9.51 -45.41 -36.21
N VAL A 406 9.11 -44.80 -35.08
CA VAL A 406 8.68 -43.40 -35.06
C VAL A 406 9.83 -42.57 -34.52
N ASP A 407 10.33 -41.61 -35.30
CA ASP A 407 11.24 -40.59 -34.78
C ASP A 407 10.50 -39.77 -33.72
N VAL A 408 10.87 -39.95 -32.45
CA VAL A 408 10.39 -39.10 -31.38
C VAL A 408 11.08 -37.75 -31.55
N ALA A 409 10.38 -36.80 -32.18
CA ALA A 409 10.77 -35.40 -32.19
C ALA A 409 11.01 -34.96 -30.74
N THR A 410 12.23 -34.49 -30.49
CA THR A 410 12.80 -34.17 -29.18
C THR A 410 12.14 -32.95 -28.55
#